data_AF-A0A852B7Y2-F1
#
_entry.id   AF-A0A852B7Y2-F1
#
_cell.length_a   1.000
_cell.length_b   1.000
_cell.length_c   1.000
_cell.angle_alpha   90.00
_cell.angle_beta   90.00
_cell.angle_gamma   90.00
#
_symmetry.space_group_name_H-M   'P 1'
#
loop_
_entity.id
_entity.type
_entity.pdbx_description
1 polymer ?
#
loop_
_entity_poly.entity_id
_entity_poly.type
_entity_poly.pdbx_seq_one_letter_code
_entity_poly.pdbx_strand_id
1 'polypeptide(L)'
;QLLCLFSGVCGGEFSVLRSPQSVVFRDGSWPIPGERIPDVAALTMGFSVEEDLPWPGLGVGDLFHRPQATVLVTVKGVDKLPVKGFSYPIENAVPFSLDSVANAIHTLFSEETPVVLQLAPSEERVYMVGKANAVFEDLSVTLRQLRNRLFQDSSVLSSLPLSSLSRNNEVDLLFLSELQVLHDIVSLLSRHKHLAKDHSPDLYFLELSGLEEVGKRYGEDSQQFKDASQILVDSLQKFADEMFNLYGGNAIVEVVAVKEFNSPLSRKTRSILQASQSQKENPYNLAYPYNYDYSVIFNIVLWMMIGLALAVIVISYNLWNMDPGYDSIIYRMTNQKIRMD
;
A
#
# COMPACT_ATOMS: atom_id res chain seq x y z
N GLN A 1 -20.41 -21.11 24.13
CA GLN A 1 -21.24 -20.07 23.48
C GLN A 1 -20.66 -18.72 23.87
N LEU A 2 -19.87 -18.10 22.99
CA LEU A 2 -19.52 -16.69 23.11
C LEU A 2 -19.56 -16.12 21.68
N LEU A 3 -20.76 -15.68 21.28
CA LEU A 3 -20.95 -15.01 20.00
C LEU A 3 -20.47 -13.57 20.20
N CYS A 4 -19.22 -13.28 19.81
CA CYS A 4 -18.75 -11.91 19.70
C CYS A 4 -19.48 -11.26 18.51
N LEU A 5 -20.59 -10.57 18.80
CA LEU A 5 -21.19 -9.63 17.87
C LEU A 5 -20.30 -8.39 17.81
N PHE A 6 -19.27 -8.43 16.96
CA PHE A 6 -18.72 -7.20 16.41
C PHE A 6 -19.73 -6.69 15.38
N SER A 7 -20.66 -5.84 15.83
CA SER A 7 -21.41 -4.99 14.92
C SER A 7 -20.46 -3.89 14.44
N GLY A 8 -19.53 -4.25 13.55
CA GLY A 8 -18.79 -3.27 12.77
C GLY A 8 -19.77 -2.49 11.91
N VAL A 9 -19.68 -1.17 11.92
CA VAL A 9 -20.40 -0.34 10.95
C VAL A 9 -19.79 -0.66 9.58
N CYS A 10 -20.48 -1.50 8.80
CA CYS A 10 -20.15 -1.76 7.40
C CYS A 10 -20.68 -0.58 6.59
N GLY A 11 -19.79 0.34 6.22
CA GLY A 11 -20.14 1.58 5.49
C GLY A 11 -19.39 1.75 4.18
N GLY A 12 -18.80 0.68 3.65
CA GLY A 12 -18.08 0.70 2.38
C GLY A 12 -17.89 -0.69 1.81
N GLU A 13 -17.41 -0.74 0.57
CA GLU A 13 -17.19 -1.96 -0.20
C GLU A 13 -15.86 -1.91 -0.94
N PHE A 14 -15.05 -2.95 -0.75
CA PHE A 14 -13.83 -3.20 -1.51
C PHE A 14 -14.16 -4.20 -2.63
N SER A 15 -13.97 -3.81 -3.88
CA SER A 15 -14.28 -4.65 -5.03
C SER A 15 -13.09 -4.84 -5.95
N VAL A 16 -12.85 -6.07 -6.38
CA VAL A 16 -11.81 -6.42 -7.34
C VAL A 16 -12.46 -6.61 -8.72
N LEU A 17 -12.19 -5.68 -9.64
CA LEU A 17 -12.74 -5.69 -11.00
C LEU A 17 -12.02 -6.71 -11.90
N ARG A 18 -10.69 -6.72 -11.84
CA ARG A 18 -9.83 -7.59 -12.64
C ARG A 18 -8.65 -8.04 -11.80
N SER A 19 -8.27 -9.31 -11.95
CA SER A 19 -7.10 -9.89 -11.30
C SER A 19 -6.41 -10.88 -12.25
N PRO A 20 -5.08 -10.99 -12.20
CA PRO A 20 -4.33 -11.98 -12.95
C PRO A 20 -4.54 -13.38 -12.36
N GLN A 21 -4.19 -14.42 -13.10
CA GLN A 21 -4.27 -15.80 -12.61
C GLN A 21 -3.32 -16.09 -11.43
N SER A 22 -2.29 -15.25 -11.25
CA SER A 22 -1.33 -15.39 -10.17
C SER A 22 -1.83 -14.91 -8.81
N VAL A 23 -2.95 -14.18 -8.76
CA VAL A 23 -3.57 -13.74 -7.51
C VAL A 23 -4.96 -14.33 -7.41
N VAL A 24 -5.23 -15.03 -6.30
CA VAL A 24 -6.48 -15.75 -6.10
C VAL A 24 -7.33 -15.01 -5.08
N PHE A 25 -8.39 -14.36 -5.55
CA PHE A 25 -9.45 -13.85 -4.69
C PHE A 25 -10.52 -14.92 -4.48
N ARG A 26 -11.01 -15.05 -3.25
CA ARG A 26 -12.02 -16.06 -2.89
C ARG A 26 -13.38 -15.41 -2.74
N ASP A 27 -14.40 -16.03 -3.32
CA ASP A 27 -15.78 -15.62 -3.09
C ASP A 27 -16.17 -15.76 -1.62
N GLY A 28 -16.54 -14.65 -0.98
CA GLY A 28 -17.15 -14.65 0.34
C GLY A 28 -17.30 -13.25 0.91
N SER A 29 -18.28 -13.09 1.81
CA SER A 29 -18.59 -11.81 2.44
C SER A 29 -17.75 -11.58 3.70
N TRP A 30 -16.42 -11.72 3.60
CA TRP A 30 -15.53 -11.48 4.73
C TRP A 30 -15.19 -10.00 4.83
N PRO A 31 -15.47 -9.36 5.97
CA PRO A 31 -15.14 -7.98 6.15
C PRO A 31 -13.62 -7.77 6.16
N ILE A 32 -13.19 -6.68 5.53
CA ILE A 32 -11.80 -6.21 5.58
C ILE A 32 -11.74 -4.88 6.37
N PRO A 33 -10.85 -4.73 7.35
CA PRO A 33 -10.65 -3.45 8.00
C PRO A 33 -10.10 -2.42 7.01
N GLY A 34 -10.68 -1.22 6.97
CA GLY A 34 -10.30 -0.18 6.01
C GLY A 34 -8.82 0.22 6.09
N GLU A 35 -8.22 0.16 7.29
CA GLU A 35 -6.79 0.44 7.52
C GLU A 35 -5.85 -0.59 6.88
N ARG A 36 -6.36 -1.79 6.57
CA ARG A 36 -5.58 -2.91 6.03
C ARG A 36 -5.69 -3.03 4.50
N ILE A 37 -6.40 -2.12 3.83
CA ILE A 37 -6.47 -2.10 2.35
C ILE A 37 -5.08 -1.92 1.72
N PRO A 38 -4.19 -1.03 2.21
CA PRO A 38 -2.82 -0.93 1.72
C PRO A 38 -2.04 -2.24 1.80
N ASP A 39 -2.28 -3.05 2.82
CA ASP A 39 -1.61 -4.34 2.99
C ASP A 39 -2.05 -5.35 1.92
N VAL A 40 -3.30 -5.30 1.48
CA VAL A 40 -3.76 -6.13 0.35
C VAL A 40 -3.02 -5.73 -0.93
N ALA A 41 -2.91 -4.43 -1.21
CA ALA A 41 -2.16 -3.94 -2.35
C ALA A 41 -0.68 -4.36 -2.28
N ALA A 42 -0.06 -4.27 -1.10
CA ALA A 42 1.32 -4.71 -0.88
C ALA A 42 1.50 -6.22 -1.10
N LEU A 43 0.64 -7.04 -0.50
CA LEU A 43 0.71 -8.51 -0.56
C LEU A 43 0.46 -9.04 -1.97
N THR A 44 -0.47 -8.45 -2.71
CA THR A 44 -0.75 -8.85 -4.11
C THR A 44 0.43 -8.60 -5.02
N MET A 45 1.18 -7.52 -4.79
CA MET A 45 2.45 -7.22 -5.49
C MET A 45 3.63 -8.08 -4.99
N GLY A 46 3.45 -8.80 -3.87
CA GLY A 46 4.47 -9.66 -3.29
C GLY A 46 5.40 -8.97 -2.29
N PHE A 47 5.05 -7.78 -1.82
CA PHE A 47 5.76 -7.11 -0.73
C PHE A 47 5.39 -7.69 0.63
N SER A 48 6.29 -7.55 1.60
CA SER A 48 6.03 -7.90 2.99
C SER A 48 5.27 -6.78 3.71
N VAL A 49 4.35 -7.16 4.59
CA VAL A 49 3.61 -6.27 5.49
C VAL A 49 4.10 -6.42 6.93
N GLU A 50 3.91 -5.40 7.76
CA GLU A 50 4.40 -5.39 9.16
C GLU A 50 3.67 -6.40 10.04
N GLU A 51 2.35 -6.53 9.84
CA GLU A 51 1.50 -7.46 10.56
C GLU A 51 0.83 -8.43 9.58
N ASP A 52 0.74 -9.71 9.95
CA ASP A 52 -0.02 -10.69 9.17
C ASP A 52 -1.45 -10.17 8.94
N LEU A 53 -1.96 -10.38 7.72
CA LEU A 53 -3.33 -10.03 7.35
C LEU A 53 -4.22 -11.28 7.50
N PRO A 54 -4.99 -11.43 8.60
CA PRO A 54 -5.84 -12.59 8.83
C PRO A 54 -7.16 -12.51 8.03
N TRP A 55 -7.10 -12.03 6.79
CA TRP A 55 -8.26 -11.90 5.91
C TRP A 55 -8.28 -13.05 4.88
N PRO A 56 -9.32 -13.90 4.89
CA PRO A 56 -9.36 -15.10 4.06
C PRO A 56 -9.71 -14.83 2.59
N GLY A 57 -10.05 -13.59 2.22
CA GLY A 57 -10.41 -13.20 0.86
C GLY A 57 -9.24 -13.23 -0.12
N LEU A 58 -8.01 -13.08 0.37
CA LEU A 58 -6.78 -13.24 -0.42
C LEU A 58 -6.21 -14.65 -0.23
N GLY A 59 -6.18 -15.42 -1.29
CA GLY A 59 -5.55 -16.73 -1.35
C GLY A 59 -4.06 -16.66 -1.70
N VAL A 60 -3.33 -17.72 -1.34
CA VAL A 60 -1.97 -17.92 -1.82
C VAL A 60 -2.01 -18.26 -3.31
N GLY A 61 -1.58 -17.31 -4.13
CA GLY A 61 -1.41 -17.48 -5.56
C GLY A 61 0.02 -17.86 -5.94
N ASP A 62 0.42 -17.57 -7.18
CA ASP A 62 1.76 -17.84 -7.67
C ASP A 62 2.77 -16.81 -7.11
N LEU A 63 3.76 -17.30 -6.37
CA LEU A 63 4.78 -16.48 -5.73
C LEU A 63 5.81 -15.90 -6.71
N PHE A 64 5.93 -16.49 -7.90
CA PHE A 64 6.97 -16.15 -8.88
C PHE A 64 6.45 -15.31 -10.06
N HIS A 65 5.13 -15.30 -10.28
CA HIS A 65 4.51 -14.51 -11.33
C HIS A 65 3.67 -13.38 -10.72
N ARG A 66 4.31 -12.32 -10.25
CA ARG A 66 3.61 -11.19 -9.64
C ARG A 66 2.91 -10.30 -10.67
N PRO A 67 1.81 -9.63 -10.30
CA PRO A 67 1.23 -8.58 -11.11
C PRO A 67 2.26 -7.48 -11.39
N GLN A 68 2.28 -7.00 -12.62
CA GLN A 68 3.13 -5.88 -13.05
C GLN A 68 2.51 -4.52 -12.73
N ALA A 69 1.20 -4.45 -12.51
CA ALA A 69 0.56 -3.22 -12.09
C ALA A 69 -0.56 -3.46 -11.09
N THR A 70 -0.67 -2.57 -10.12
CA THR A 70 -1.80 -2.49 -9.19
C THR A 70 -2.47 -1.14 -9.34
N VAL A 71 -3.76 -1.16 -9.65
CA VAL A 71 -4.60 0.02 -9.82
C VAL A 71 -5.66 0.01 -8.74
N LEU A 72 -5.63 1.00 -7.85
CA LEU A 72 -6.61 1.16 -6.78
C LEU A 72 -7.37 2.47 -6.98
N VAL A 73 -8.68 2.38 -7.18
CA VAL A 73 -9.56 3.54 -7.36
C VAL A 73 -10.48 3.68 -6.15
N THR A 74 -10.31 4.74 -5.38
CA THR A 74 -11.21 5.10 -4.28
C THR A 74 -12.32 6.00 -4.80
N VAL A 75 -13.58 5.61 -4.59
CA VAL A 75 -14.76 6.39 -4.94
C VAL A 75 -15.47 6.82 -3.66
N LYS A 76 -15.59 8.14 -3.47
CA LYS A 76 -16.33 8.73 -2.34
C LYS A 76 -17.80 8.97 -2.68
N GLY A 77 -18.66 8.95 -1.65
CA GLY A 77 -20.08 9.31 -1.75
C GLY A 77 -21.05 8.14 -1.93
N VAL A 78 -20.57 6.89 -1.93
CA VAL A 78 -21.40 5.68 -2.09
C VAL A 78 -20.91 4.53 -1.23
N ASP A 79 -21.81 3.83 -0.56
CA ASP A 79 -21.45 2.64 0.26
C ASP A 79 -21.14 1.40 -0.58
N LYS A 80 -21.76 1.30 -1.78
CA LYS A 80 -21.73 0.13 -2.64
C LYS A 80 -21.79 0.56 -4.10
N LEU A 81 -21.01 -0.10 -4.96
CA LEU A 81 -21.11 0.09 -6.41
C LEU A 81 -21.44 -1.25 -7.08
N PRO A 82 -22.42 -1.32 -8.01
CA PRO A 82 -22.77 -2.55 -8.71
C PRO A 82 -21.74 -2.89 -9.80
N VAL A 83 -20.49 -3.11 -9.39
CA VAL A 83 -19.39 -3.53 -10.25
C VAL A 83 -19.37 -5.04 -10.44
N LYS A 84 -18.87 -5.50 -11.59
CA LYS A 84 -18.65 -6.92 -11.85
C LYS A 84 -17.31 -7.35 -11.25
N GLY A 85 -17.32 -8.31 -10.34
CA GLY A 85 -16.11 -8.82 -9.71
C GLY A 85 -16.36 -9.44 -8.34
N PHE A 86 -15.30 -9.57 -7.55
CA PHE A 86 -15.39 -9.95 -6.15
C PHE A 86 -15.64 -8.71 -5.31
N SER A 87 -16.57 -8.75 -4.37
CA SER A 87 -16.90 -7.62 -3.51
C SER A 87 -16.91 -8.03 -2.04
N TYR A 88 -16.27 -7.23 -1.21
CA TYR A 88 -16.07 -7.47 0.22
C TYR A 88 -16.49 -6.24 1.02
N PRO A 89 -17.23 -6.40 2.13
CA PRO A 89 -17.61 -5.27 2.97
C PRO A 89 -16.37 -4.71 3.69
N ILE A 90 -16.29 -3.39 3.81
CA ILE A 90 -15.24 -2.70 4.56
C ILE A 90 -15.74 -2.43 5.98
N GLU A 91 -14.97 -2.90 6.96
CA GLU A 91 -15.13 -2.53 8.36
C GLU A 91 -14.37 -1.25 8.65
N ASN A 92 -15.05 -0.25 9.21
CA ASN A 92 -14.46 1.02 9.60
C ASN A 92 -13.64 1.67 8.47
N ALA A 93 -14.32 2.21 7.48
CA ALA A 93 -13.66 2.92 6.38
C ALA A 93 -12.88 4.13 6.92
N VAL A 94 -11.57 4.02 6.99
CA VAL A 94 -10.64 5.11 7.37
C VAL A 94 -9.88 5.60 6.14
N PRO A 95 -9.44 6.86 6.13
CA PRO A 95 -8.53 7.34 5.09
C PRO A 95 -7.22 6.53 5.16
N PHE A 96 -6.75 6.06 4.01
CA PHE A 96 -5.49 5.35 3.88
C PHE A 96 -4.68 5.94 2.73
N SER A 97 -3.35 5.73 2.77
CA SER A 97 -2.45 6.05 1.66
C SER A 97 -1.63 4.82 1.29
N LEU A 98 -1.09 4.82 0.08
CA LEU A 98 -0.21 3.76 -0.43
C LEU A 98 1.26 4.19 -0.41
N ASP A 99 1.64 5.09 0.51
CA ASP A 99 2.98 5.67 0.57
C ASP A 99 4.03 4.62 0.96
N SER A 100 3.67 3.69 1.85
CA SER A 100 4.53 2.54 2.19
C SER A 100 4.83 1.68 0.97
N VAL A 101 3.82 1.40 0.15
CA VAL A 101 3.94 0.62 -1.09
C VAL A 101 4.76 1.38 -2.12
N ALA A 102 4.48 2.67 -2.32
CA ALA A 102 5.25 3.55 -3.21
C ALA A 102 6.74 3.60 -2.82
N ASN A 103 7.03 3.73 -1.53
CA ASN A 103 8.40 3.72 -1.01
C ASN A 103 9.07 2.35 -1.21
N ALA A 104 8.35 1.24 -1.01
CA ALA A 104 8.86 -0.10 -1.26
C ALA A 104 9.24 -0.29 -2.75
N ILE A 105 8.38 0.17 -3.68
CA ILE A 105 8.66 0.13 -5.12
C ILE A 105 9.91 0.95 -5.43
N HIS A 106 9.97 2.20 -4.96
CA HIS A 106 11.09 3.10 -5.23
C HIS A 106 12.42 2.56 -4.68
N THR A 107 12.41 1.95 -3.50
CA THR A 107 13.61 1.40 -2.85
C THR A 107 14.09 0.11 -3.52
N LEU A 108 13.18 -0.81 -3.85
CA LEU A 108 13.51 -2.11 -4.44
C LEU A 108 13.84 -2.03 -5.94
N PHE A 109 13.19 -1.12 -6.67
CA PHE A 109 13.30 -1.00 -8.13
C PHE A 109 13.91 0.33 -8.58
N SER A 110 14.82 0.89 -7.77
CA SER A 110 15.46 2.20 -8.03
C SER A 110 16.23 2.28 -9.37
N GLU A 111 16.75 1.15 -9.86
CA GLU A 111 17.46 1.06 -11.13
C GLU A 111 16.52 1.10 -12.34
N GLU A 112 15.28 0.65 -12.16
CA GLU A 112 14.26 0.55 -13.20
C GLU A 112 13.45 1.86 -13.33
N THR A 113 12.31 1.79 -14.02
CA THR A 113 11.43 2.92 -14.34
C THR A 113 9.99 2.71 -13.88
N PRO A 114 9.74 2.37 -12.60
CA PRO A 114 8.37 2.16 -12.12
C PRO A 114 7.55 3.44 -12.24
N VAL A 115 6.29 3.27 -12.58
CA VAL A 115 5.27 4.31 -12.60
C VAL A 115 4.53 4.27 -11.27
N VAL A 116 4.77 5.28 -10.43
CA VAL A 116 3.97 5.52 -9.23
C VAL A 116 3.17 6.80 -9.43
N LEU A 117 1.86 6.65 -9.61
CA LEU A 117 0.92 7.74 -9.83
C LEU A 117 -0.15 7.72 -8.74
N GLN A 118 -0.14 8.70 -7.85
CA GLN A 118 -1.22 8.94 -6.91
C GLN A 118 -1.92 10.26 -7.24
N LEU A 119 -3.23 10.22 -7.45
CA LEU A 119 -4.03 11.36 -7.90
C LEU A 119 -5.27 11.53 -7.04
N ALA A 120 -5.49 12.74 -6.56
CA ALA A 120 -6.74 13.17 -5.95
C ALA A 120 -7.19 14.49 -6.62
N PRO A 121 -7.93 14.41 -7.74
CA PRO A 121 -8.29 15.58 -8.55
C PRO A 121 -9.07 16.65 -7.79
N SER A 122 -9.93 16.26 -6.85
CA SER A 122 -10.72 17.20 -6.05
C SER A 122 -9.91 18.04 -5.06
N GLU A 123 -8.79 17.49 -4.60
CA GLU A 123 -7.83 18.21 -3.75
C GLU A 123 -6.72 18.87 -4.57
N GLU A 124 -6.78 18.79 -5.91
CA GLU A 124 -5.74 19.21 -6.85
C GLU A 124 -4.36 18.60 -6.53
N ARG A 125 -4.33 17.40 -5.94
CA ARG A 125 -3.10 16.73 -5.52
C ARG A 125 -2.65 15.70 -6.54
N VAL A 126 -1.38 15.79 -6.89
CA VAL A 126 -0.65 14.81 -7.69
C VAL A 126 0.61 14.46 -6.94
N TYR A 127 0.81 13.18 -6.74
CA TYR A 127 2.07 12.65 -6.28
C TYR A 127 2.57 11.65 -7.31
N MET A 128 3.73 11.95 -7.88
CA MET A 128 4.40 11.13 -8.88
C MET A 128 5.82 10.85 -8.44
N VAL A 129 6.18 9.58 -8.40
CA VAL A 129 7.52 9.12 -8.00
C VAL A 129 8.07 8.22 -9.08
N GLY A 130 9.30 8.50 -9.50
CA GLY A 130 10.03 7.68 -10.46
C GLY A 130 10.56 8.48 -11.64
N LYS A 131 11.28 7.78 -12.52
CA LYS A 131 11.85 8.35 -13.74
C LYS A 131 10.80 8.52 -14.86
N ALA A 132 9.64 7.86 -14.73
CA ALA A 132 8.53 7.94 -15.67
C ALA A 132 7.71 9.23 -15.56
N ASN A 133 8.02 10.12 -14.60
CA ASN A 133 7.30 11.38 -14.36
C ASN A 133 7.13 12.23 -15.63
N ALA A 134 8.14 12.27 -16.51
CA ALA A 134 8.10 13.06 -17.75
C ALA A 134 6.96 12.66 -18.71
N VAL A 135 6.47 11.41 -18.64
CA VAL A 135 5.36 10.93 -19.48
C VAL A 135 4.01 11.44 -18.97
N PHE A 136 3.92 11.74 -17.68
CA PHE A 136 2.69 12.19 -17.01
C PHE A 136 2.70 13.70 -16.70
N GLU A 137 3.76 14.44 -17.06
CA GLU A 137 3.81 15.90 -16.98
C GLU A 137 2.70 16.56 -17.82
N ASP A 138 2.32 15.94 -18.94
CA ASP A 138 1.23 16.42 -19.82
C ASP A 138 -0.16 16.10 -19.27
N LEU A 139 -0.28 15.34 -18.18
CA LEU A 139 -1.58 15.04 -17.58
C LEU A 139 -2.14 16.35 -17.00
N SER A 140 -3.35 16.69 -17.45
CA SER A 140 -4.07 17.83 -16.88
C SER A 140 -4.55 17.45 -15.50
N VAL A 141 -4.08 18.12 -14.45
CA VAL A 141 -4.48 17.74 -13.07
C VAL A 141 -5.09 18.86 -12.25
N THR A 142 -4.85 20.11 -12.64
CA THR A 142 -5.61 21.22 -12.05
C THR A 142 -7.03 21.22 -12.63
N LEU A 143 -8.02 21.64 -11.84
CA LEU A 143 -9.41 21.76 -12.30
C LEU A 143 -9.54 22.66 -13.54
N ARG A 144 -8.67 23.67 -13.65
CA ARG A 144 -8.61 24.57 -14.81
C ARG A 144 -8.12 23.87 -16.08
N GLN A 145 -7.04 23.08 -15.99
CA GLN A 145 -6.53 22.33 -17.14
C GLN A 145 -7.52 21.24 -17.56
N LEU A 146 -8.10 20.53 -16.58
CA LEU A 146 -9.12 19.53 -16.80
C LEU A 146 -10.36 20.09 -17.50
N ARG A 147 -10.82 21.28 -17.08
CA ARG A 147 -11.91 21.97 -17.77
C ARG A 147 -11.58 22.25 -19.22
N ASN A 148 -10.37 22.75 -19.51
CA ASN A 148 -9.96 23.02 -20.89
C ASN A 148 -9.87 21.72 -21.71
N ARG A 149 -9.39 20.64 -21.11
CA ARG A 149 -9.29 19.30 -21.70
C ARG A 149 -10.67 18.74 -22.06
N LEU A 150 -11.68 18.93 -21.20
CA LEU A 150 -13.05 18.48 -21.44
C LEU A 150 -13.70 19.10 -22.69
N PHE A 151 -13.30 20.30 -23.11
CA PHE A 151 -13.84 20.96 -24.30
C PHE A 151 -13.06 20.66 -25.60
N GLN A 152 -12.03 19.81 -25.55
CA GLN A 152 -11.27 19.37 -26.72
C GLN A 152 -11.94 18.17 -27.42
N ASP A 153 -11.60 17.93 -28.69
CA ASP A 153 -12.24 16.91 -29.54
C ASP A 153 -12.08 15.46 -29.05
N SER A 154 -11.06 15.17 -28.23
CA SER A 154 -10.81 13.83 -27.65
C SER A 154 -11.48 13.63 -26.28
N SER A 155 -12.56 14.36 -26.00
CA SER A 155 -13.22 14.37 -24.70
C SER A 155 -14.23 13.24 -24.55
N VAL A 156 -14.31 12.70 -23.33
CA VAL A 156 -15.30 11.71 -22.88
C VAL A 156 -16.73 12.27 -22.96
N LEU A 157 -16.90 13.60 -23.06
CA LEU A 157 -18.21 14.24 -23.30
C LEU A 157 -18.89 13.83 -24.62
N SER A 158 -18.13 13.31 -25.58
CA SER A 158 -18.66 12.85 -26.87
C SER A 158 -19.21 11.42 -26.81
N SER A 159 -18.74 10.61 -25.85
CA SER A 159 -19.07 9.19 -25.72
C SER A 159 -20.09 8.89 -24.63
N LEU A 160 -20.33 9.83 -23.70
CA LEU A 160 -21.27 9.66 -22.60
C LEU A 160 -22.69 10.15 -22.92
N PRO A 161 -23.73 9.42 -22.48
CA PRO A 161 -25.11 9.89 -22.54
C PRO A 161 -25.33 10.97 -21.47
N LEU A 162 -25.09 12.23 -21.82
CA LEU A 162 -25.21 13.38 -20.90
C LEU A 162 -26.68 13.82 -20.69
N SER A 163 -27.63 12.91 -20.56
CA SER A 163 -29.06 13.26 -20.54
C SER A 163 -29.47 14.10 -19.33
N SER A 164 -28.87 13.88 -18.16
CA SER A 164 -29.22 14.55 -16.90
C SER A 164 -28.14 15.46 -16.31
N LEU A 165 -26.87 15.24 -16.68
CA LEU A 165 -25.72 16.01 -16.21
C LEU A 165 -25.48 17.25 -17.08
N SER A 166 -25.23 18.39 -16.44
CA SER A 166 -25.09 19.67 -17.11
C SER A 166 -23.62 20.08 -17.29
N ARG A 167 -23.26 20.57 -18.48
CA ARG A 167 -21.89 21.05 -18.77
C ARG A 167 -21.57 22.42 -18.16
N ASN A 168 -22.55 23.07 -17.54
CA ASN A 168 -22.41 24.42 -17.00
C ASN A 168 -22.31 24.42 -15.46
N ASN A 169 -22.66 23.31 -14.80
CA ASN A 169 -22.51 23.20 -13.36
C ASN A 169 -21.10 22.75 -13.00
N GLU A 170 -20.49 23.43 -12.02
CA GLU A 170 -19.14 23.13 -11.54
C GLU A 170 -19.04 21.71 -10.97
N VAL A 171 -20.09 21.23 -10.29
CA VAL A 171 -20.13 19.90 -9.67
C VAL A 171 -20.15 18.78 -10.72
N ASP A 172 -21.02 18.93 -11.73
CA ASP A 172 -21.12 17.99 -12.84
C ASP A 172 -19.83 17.99 -13.67
N LEU A 173 -19.22 19.17 -13.86
CA LEU A 173 -17.94 19.30 -14.55
C LEU A 173 -16.80 18.62 -13.80
N LEU A 174 -16.76 18.71 -12.47
CA LEU A 174 -15.78 18.00 -11.65
C LEU A 174 -15.88 16.50 -11.88
N PHE A 175 -17.08 15.93 -11.75
CA PHE A 175 -17.31 14.49 -11.99
C PHE A 175 -16.90 14.07 -13.41
N LEU A 176 -17.27 14.84 -14.43
CA LEU A 176 -16.90 14.55 -15.82
C LEU A 176 -15.38 14.67 -16.03
N SER A 177 -14.72 15.59 -15.34
CA SER A 177 -13.27 15.75 -15.42
C SER A 177 -12.51 14.58 -14.82
N GLU A 178 -12.99 14.02 -13.73
CA GLU A 178 -12.45 12.81 -13.12
C GLU A 178 -12.52 11.61 -14.08
N LEU A 179 -13.65 11.45 -14.78
CA LEU A 179 -13.79 10.42 -15.82
C LEU A 179 -12.85 10.66 -17.01
N GLN A 180 -12.60 11.92 -17.36
CA GLN A 180 -11.62 12.27 -18.39
C GLN A 180 -10.20 11.88 -17.96
N VAL A 181 -9.83 12.06 -16.69
CA VAL A 181 -8.52 11.64 -16.17
C VAL A 181 -8.31 10.14 -16.35
N LEU A 182 -9.31 9.32 -16.03
CA LEU A 182 -9.24 7.86 -16.24
C LEU A 182 -8.95 7.52 -17.70
N HIS A 183 -9.66 8.18 -18.62
CA HIS A 183 -9.46 7.97 -20.05
C HIS A 183 -8.08 8.46 -20.53
N ASP A 184 -7.64 9.62 -20.05
CA ASP A 184 -6.36 10.20 -20.42
C ASP A 184 -5.19 9.32 -19.97
N ILE A 185 -5.24 8.77 -18.75
CA ILE A 185 -4.23 7.81 -18.23
C ILE A 185 -4.11 6.61 -19.18
N VAL A 186 -5.23 5.97 -19.54
CA VAL A 186 -5.22 4.84 -20.48
C VAL A 186 -4.66 5.26 -21.83
N SER A 187 -5.03 6.43 -22.34
CA SER A 187 -4.57 6.92 -23.63
C SER A 187 -3.05 7.20 -23.64
N LEU A 188 -2.49 7.72 -22.54
CA LEU A 188 -1.06 7.97 -22.37
C LEU A 188 -0.29 6.65 -22.28
N LEU A 189 -0.75 5.70 -21.47
CA LEU A 189 -0.15 4.38 -21.38
C LEU A 189 -0.22 3.61 -22.71
N SER A 190 -1.31 3.79 -23.47
CA SER A 190 -1.44 3.22 -24.80
C SER A 190 -0.43 3.77 -25.81
N ARG A 191 0.01 5.02 -25.64
CA ARG A 191 1.11 5.63 -26.43
C ARG A 191 2.47 5.16 -25.96
N HIS A 192 2.64 4.98 -24.66
CA HIS A 192 3.89 4.58 -24.01
C HIS A 192 3.86 3.12 -23.52
N LYS A 193 3.52 2.17 -24.41
CA LYS A 193 3.43 0.73 -24.09
C LYS A 193 4.71 0.09 -23.54
N HIS A 194 5.84 0.77 -23.63
CA HIS A 194 7.10 0.30 -23.08
C HIS A 194 7.14 0.39 -21.55
N LEU A 195 6.38 1.31 -20.93
CA LEU A 195 6.25 1.42 -19.48
C LEU A 195 5.52 0.17 -18.94
N ALA A 196 4.38 -0.18 -19.54
CA ALA A 196 3.58 -1.33 -19.12
C ALA A 196 4.20 -2.72 -19.38
N LYS A 197 5.42 -2.78 -19.92
CA LYS A 197 6.13 -4.03 -20.27
C LYS A 197 7.50 -4.14 -19.62
N ASP A 198 7.82 -3.23 -18.72
CA ASP A 198 9.08 -3.34 -17.99
C ASP A 198 9.00 -4.44 -16.91
N HIS A 199 10.11 -4.63 -16.20
CA HIS A 199 10.21 -5.62 -15.13
C HIS A 199 9.78 -5.07 -13.77
N SER A 200 9.42 -3.78 -13.72
CA SER A 200 9.13 -3.07 -12.50
C SER A 200 7.62 -3.11 -12.21
N PRO A 201 7.22 -3.14 -10.94
CA PRO A 201 5.83 -3.08 -10.58
C PRO A 201 5.34 -1.62 -10.54
N ASP A 202 4.25 -1.34 -11.26
CA ASP A 202 3.60 -0.04 -11.33
C ASP A 202 2.45 0.09 -10.31
N LEU A 203 2.28 1.31 -9.79
CA LEU A 203 1.25 1.65 -8.81
C LEU A 203 0.43 2.85 -9.27
N TYR A 204 -0.89 2.65 -9.40
CA TYR A 204 -1.84 3.71 -9.71
C TYR A 204 -2.86 3.82 -8.59
N PHE A 205 -2.87 4.93 -7.87
CA PHE A 205 -3.84 5.23 -6.83
C PHE A 205 -4.65 6.46 -7.21
N LEU A 206 -5.96 6.29 -7.41
CA LEU A 206 -6.84 7.34 -7.90
C LEU A 206 -7.97 7.56 -6.90
N GLU A 207 -8.15 8.79 -6.44
CA GLU A 207 -9.21 9.17 -5.51
C GLU A 207 -10.23 10.06 -6.22
N LEU A 208 -11.44 9.55 -6.41
CA LEU A 208 -12.55 10.21 -7.10
C LEU A 208 -13.58 10.68 -6.08
N SER A 209 -13.88 11.98 -6.04
CA SER A 209 -14.90 12.54 -5.15
C SER A 209 -15.99 13.33 -5.87
N GLY A 210 -15.99 13.34 -7.21
CA GLY A 210 -17.02 14.00 -8.00
C GLY A 210 -18.41 13.45 -7.73
N LEU A 211 -18.54 12.14 -7.48
CA LEU A 211 -19.84 11.52 -7.16
C LEU A 211 -20.39 11.99 -5.81
N GLU A 212 -19.52 12.14 -4.80
CA GLU A 212 -19.87 12.70 -3.49
C GLU A 212 -20.43 14.13 -3.62
N GLU A 213 -19.77 14.98 -4.41
CA GLU A 213 -20.19 16.36 -4.63
C GLU A 213 -21.52 16.44 -5.41
N VAL A 214 -21.73 15.57 -6.41
CA VAL A 214 -23.02 15.43 -7.11
C VAL A 214 -24.12 15.02 -6.12
N GLY A 215 -23.84 14.06 -5.24
CA GLY A 215 -24.75 13.62 -4.19
C GLY A 215 -25.13 14.73 -3.21
N LYS A 216 -24.16 15.53 -2.75
CA LYS A 216 -24.41 16.69 -1.89
C LYS A 216 -25.25 17.77 -2.57
N ARG A 217 -25.06 17.97 -3.89
CA ARG A 217 -25.74 19.04 -4.64
C ARG A 217 -27.18 18.70 -5.02
N TYR A 218 -27.40 17.48 -5.53
CA TYR A 218 -28.69 17.07 -6.09
C TYR A 218 -29.47 16.11 -5.17
N GLY A 219 -28.80 15.47 -4.23
CA GLY A 219 -29.35 14.42 -3.36
C GLY A 219 -29.17 13.02 -3.96
N GLU A 220 -29.02 12.01 -3.10
CA GLU A 220 -28.80 10.60 -3.47
C GLU A 220 -29.98 10.00 -4.26
N ASP A 221 -31.20 10.50 -4.06
CA ASP A 221 -32.40 10.01 -4.76
C ASP A 221 -32.61 10.61 -6.16
N SER A 222 -31.82 11.63 -6.52
CA SER A 222 -31.95 12.37 -7.76
C SER A 222 -31.65 11.52 -9.00
N GLN A 223 -32.24 11.89 -10.15
CA GLN A 223 -31.92 11.22 -11.42
C GLN A 223 -30.46 11.45 -11.82
N GLN A 224 -29.93 12.65 -11.54
CA GLN A 224 -28.55 13.01 -11.78
C GLN A 224 -27.57 12.08 -11.05
N PHE A 225 -27.82 11.79 -9.78
CA PHE A 225 -26.96 10.91 -8.99
C PHE A 225 -27.01 9.46 -9.48
N LYS A 226 -28.21 8.96 -9.83
CA LYS A 226 -28.39 7.61 -10.37
C LYS A 226 -27.70 7.43 -11.72
N ASP A 227 -27.89 8.39 -12.62
CA ASP A 227 -27.24 8.39 -13.93
C ASP A 227 -25.72 8.52 -13.78
N ALA A 228 -25.23 9.40 -12.91
CA ALA A 228 -23.80 9.56 -12.62
C ALA A 228 -23.19 8.27 -12.05
N SER A 229 -23.87 7.61 -11.11
CA SER A 229 -23.43 6.33 -10.55
C SER A 229 -23.33 5.25 -11.64
N GLN A 230 -24.33 5.14 -12.53
CA GLN A 230 -24.30 4.19 -13.63
C GLN A 230 -23.16 4.49 -14.61
N ILE A 231 -23.00 5.75 -15.00
CA ILE A 231 -21.90 6.19 -15.88
C ILE A 231 -20.54 5.88 -15.25
N LEU A 232 -20.38 6.09 -13.95
CA LEU A 232 -19.15 5.79 -13.23
C LEU A 232 -18.87 4.29 -13.24
N VAL A 233 -19.87 3.45 -12.96
CA VAL A 233 -19.73 1.98 -12.99
C VAL A 233 -19.30 1.49 -14.37
N ASP A 234 -19.95 1.97 -15.43
CA ASP A 234 -19.62 1.61 -16.81
C ASP A 234 -18.21 2.08 -17.18
N SER A 235 -17.83 3.28 -16.76
CA SER A 235 -16.50 3.86 -17.00
C SER A 235 -15.41 3.10 -16.25
N LEU A 236 -15.65 2.71 -14.99
CA LEU A 236 -14.71 1.92 -14.18
C LEU A 236 -14.53 0.51 -14.74
N GLN A 237 -15.59 -0.14 -15.21
CA GLN A 237 -15.48 -1.44 -15.88
C GLN A 237 -14.64 -1.34 -17.15
N LYS A 238 -14.91 -0.34 -17.99
CA LYS A 238 -14.15 -0.10 -19.22
C LYS A 238 -12.68 0.23 -18.93
N PHE A 239 -12.43 1.10 -17.95
CA PHE A 239 -11.09 1.45 -17.51
C PHE A 239 -10.32 0.22 -17.00
N ALA A 240 -10.97 -0.62 -16.19
CA ALA A 240 -10.36 -1.86 -15.71
C ALA A 240 -10.03 -2.83 -16.84
N ASP A 241 -10.91 -2.98 -17.83
CA ASP A 241 -10.65 -3.80 -19.02
C ASP A 241 -9.50 -3.26 -19.85
N GLU A 242 -9.44 -1.95 -20.08
CA GLU A 242 -8.36 -1.31 -20.85
C GLU A 242 -7.01 -1.43 -20.13
N MET A 243 -6.95 -1.15 -18.82
CA MET A 243 -5.75 -1.32 -18.01
C MET A 243 -5.29 -2.79 -17.98
N PHE A 244 -6.22 -3.73 -17.75
CA PHE A 244 -5.88 -5.16 -17.74
C PHE A 244 -5.29 -5.63 -19.07
N ASN A 245 -5.84 -5.15 -20.20
CA ASN A 245 -5.32 -5.47 -21.53
C ASN A 245 -3.98 -4.82 -21.84
N LEU A 246 -3.71 -3.60 -21.34
CA LEU A 246 -2.43 -2.91 -21.54
C LEU A 246 -1.24 -3.68 -20.94
N TYR A 247 -1.43 -4.28 -19.77
CA TYR A 247 -0.45 -5.13 -19.09
C TYR A 247 -0.56 -6.63 -19.47
N GLY A 248 -1.26 -6.96 -20.56
CA GLY A 248 -1.34 -8.34 -21.06
C GLY A 248 -1.99 -9.33 -20.09
N GLY A 249 -2.88 -8.86 -19.21
CA GLY A 249 -3.55 -9.67 -18.20
C GLY A 249 -2.79 -9.82 -16.88
N ASN A 250 -1.66 -9.11 -16.71
CA ASN A 250 -0.84 -9.12 -15.51
C ASN A 250 -1.04 -7.85 -14.64
N ALA A 251 -2.27 -7.34 -14.57
CA ALA A 251 -2.60 -6.21 -13.70
C ALA A 251 -3.78 -6.53 -12.78
N ILE A 252 -3.78 -5.88 -11.63
CA ILE A 252 -4.88 -5.91 -10.66
C ILE A 252 -5.58 -4.56 -10.70
N VAL A 253 -6.90 -4.58 -10.78
CA VAL A 253 -7.72 -3.38 -10.74
C VAL A 253 -8.77 -3.54 -9.63
N GLU A 254 -8.68 -2.65 -8.66
CA GLU A 254 -9.43 -2.63 -7.42
C GLU A 254 -10.16 -1.31 -7.26
N VAL A 255 -11.33 -1.36 -6.64
CA VAL A 255 -12.17 -0.20 -6.35
C VAL A 255 -12.60 -0.23 -4.90
N VAL A 256 -12.47 0.90 -4.22
CA VAL A 256 -12.95 1.11 -2.86
C VAL A 256 -14.10 2.11 -2.91
N ALA A 257 -15.32 1.66 -2.65
CA ALA A 257 -16.49 2.53 -2.51
C ALA A 257 -16.72 2.84 -1.03
N VAL A 258 -16.71 4.13 -0.67
CA VAL A 258 -16.96 4.59 0.70
C VAL A 258 -17.85 5.82 0.66
N LYS A 259 -18.87 5.88 1.53
CA LYS A 259 -19.72 7.08 1.63
C LYS A 259 -18.94 8.26 2.21
N GLU A 260 -18.42 8.09 3.42
CA GLU A 260 -17.55 9.04 4.10
C GLU A 260 -16.49 8.26 4.90
N PHE A 261 -15.30 8.85 5.03
CA PHE A 261 -14.26 8.27 5.86
C PHE A 261 -14.50 8.57 7.35
N ASN A 262 -14.48 7.52 8.16
CA ASN A 262 -14.58 7.59 9.61
C ASN A 262 -13.23 7.90 10.27
N SER A 263 -13.27 8.31 11.54
CA SER A 263 -12.06 8.46 12.34
C SER A 263 -11.48 7.09 12.74
N PRO A 264 -10.14 6.94 12.78
CA PRO A 264 -9.51 5.66 13.11
C PRO A 264 -9.82 5.24 14.54
N LEU A 265 -10.36 4.02 14.68
CA LEU A 265 -10.65 3.39 15.97
C LEU A 265 -9.38 2.78 16.57
N SER A 266 -8.39 3.60 16.91
CA SER A 266 -7.18 3.13 17.59
C SER A 266 -7.47 2.85 19.07
N ARG A 267 -7.57 1.57 19.45
CA ARG A 267 -7.53 1.17 20.86
C ARG A 267 -6.08 1.17 21.33
N LYS A 268 -5.61 2.29 21.91
CA LYS A 268 -4.33 2.33 22.63
C LYS A 268 -4.38 1.37 23.83
N THR A 269 -3.86 0.16 23.69
CA THR A 269 -3.65 -0.78 24.78
C THR A 269 -2.53 -0.25 25.67
N ARG A 270 -2.90 0.25 26.86
CA ARG A 270 -1.93 0.60 27.91
C ARG A 270 -1.37 -0.70 28.50
N SER A 271 -0.08 -0.96 28.32
CA SER A 271 0.62 -2.02 29.07
C SER A 271 0.79 -1.57 30.53
N ILE A 272 0.31 -2.39 31.47
CA ILE A 272 0.25 -2.09 32.93
C ILE A 272 1.55 -2.49 33.65
N LEU A 273 2.47 -3.15 32.96
CA LEU A 273 3.70 -3.65 33.55
C LEU A 273 4.86 -2.71 33.23
N GLN A 274 5.30 -1.94 34.23
CA GLN A 274 6.67 -1.96 34.75
C GLN A 274 7.07 -0.60 35.33
N ALA A 275 7.19 -0.59 36.65
CA ALA A 275 7.65 0.53 37.45
C ALA A 275 9.17 0.47 37.68
N SER A 276 9.75 1.68 37.83
CA SER A 276 10.88 2.09 38.70
C SER A 276 12.29 2.27 38.10
N GLN A 277 12.75 3.54 38.22
CA GLN A 277 14.13 4.12 38.34
C GLN A 277 14.88 4.48 37.03
N SER A 278 15.52 5.65 36.80
CA SER A 278 15.94 6.81 37.64
C SER A 278 16.12 8.13 36.83
N GLN A 279 16.13 9.27 37.53
CA GLN A 279 15.89 10.68 37.13
C GLN A 279 16.79 11.35 36.06
N LYS A 280 16.14 12.07 35.14
CA LYS A 280 16.49 13.44 34.69
C LYS A 280 15.21 14.28 34.69
N GLU A 281 15.21 15.41 35.40
CA GLU A 281 14.02 16.21 35.68
C GLU A 281 13.42 16.82 34.39
N ASN A 282 12.26 16.28 33.99
CA ASN A 282 11.38 16.85 32.98
C ASN A 282 10.27 17.59 33.75
N PRO A 283 10.02 18.90 33.53
CA PRO A 283 9.11 19.72 34.36
C PRO A 283 7.68 19.20 34.49
N TYR A 284 7.25 18.29 33.60
CA TYR A 284 5.93 17.68 33.63
C TYR A 284 5.94 16.15 33.81
N ASN A 285 7.05 15.57 34.29
CA ASN A 285 7.19 14.13 34.55
C ASN A 285 6.76 13.25 33.34
N LEU A 286 7.09 13.69 32.12
CA LEU A 286 6.79 12.92 30.92
C LEU A 286 7.71 11.69 30.83
N ALA A 287 7.15 10.60 30.32
CA ALA A 287 7.91 9.41 29.98
C ALA A 287 8.99 9.72 28.93
N TYR A 288 10.09 8.98 28.98
CA TYR A 288 11.12 9.05 27.96
C TYR A 288 10.63 8.37 26.68
N PRO A 289 10.95 8.93 25.50
CA PRO A 289 10.57 8.32 24.24
C PRO A 289 11.38 7.04 24.05
N TYR A 290 10.70 5.89 24.09
CA TYR A 290 11.25 4.63 23.61
C TYR A 290 10.97 4.47 22.12
N ASN A 291 11.91 3.85 21.41
CA ASN A 291 11.63 3.31 20.08
C ASN A 291 10.64 2.14 20.21
N TYR A 292 9.65 2.08 19.31
CA TYR A 292 8.68 0.99 19.25
C TYR A 292 9.38 -0.37 19.07
N ASP A 293 10.48 -0.41 18.30
CA ASP A 293 11.25 -1.62 18.01
C ASP A 293 12.25 -2.00 19.10
N TYR A 294 12.17 -1.40 20.29
CA TYR A 294 13.13 -1.62 21.38
C TYR A 294 13.31 -3.10 21.70
N SER A 295 12.23 -3.88 21.75
CA SER A 295 12.29 -5.32 22.08
C SER A 295 13.04 -6.13 21.02
N VAL A 296 12.94 -5.76 19.75
CA VAL A 296 13.63 -6.45 18.65
C VAL A 296 15.12 -6.12 18.69
N ILE A 297 15.45 -4.82 18.74
CA ILE A 297 16.82 -4.32 18.77
C ILE A 297 17.57 -4.86 19.99
N PHE A 298 16.92 -4.88 21.15
CA PHE A 298 17.50 -5.39 22.40
C PHE A 298 17.92 -6.86 22.26
N ASN A 299 17.04 -7.72 21.73
CA ASN A 299 17.35 -9.14 21.58
C ASN A 299 18.50 -9.39 20.58
N ILE A 300 18.50 -8.67 19.45
CA ILE A 300 19.58 -8.79 18.45
C ILE A 300 20.92 -8.43 19.08
N VAL A 301 20.99 -7.29 19.79
CA VAL A 301 22.24 -6.84 20.43
C VAL A 301 22.67 -7.77 21.56
N LEU A 302 21.73 -8.22 22.41
CA LEU A 302 22.05 -9.06 23.56
C LEU A 302 22.67 -10.40 23.14
N TRP A 303 22.01 -11.12 22.22
CA TRP A 303 22.49 -12.43 21.79
C TRP A 303 23.78 -12.35 20.97
N MET A 304 23.92 -11.30 20.16
CA MET A 304 25.14 -11.04 19.41
C MET A 304 26.33 -10.78 20.33
N MET A 305 26.17 -9.93 21.35
CA MET A 305 27.23 -9.62 22.31
C MET A 305 27.62 -10.81 23.17
N ILE A 306 26.65 -11.63 23.61
CA ILE A 306 26.93 -12.87 24.35
C ILE A 306 27.72 -13.85 23.46
N GLY A 307 27.31 -14.03 22.20
CA GLY A 307 28.01 -14.89 21.25
C GLY A 307 29.46 -14.44 21.02
N LEU A 308 29.67 -13.13 20.80
CA LEU A 308 31.01 -12.57 20.62
C LEU A 308 31.87 -12.69 21.89
N ALA A 309 31.30 -12.44 23.07
CA ALA A 309 32.04 -12.57 24.33
C ALA A 309 32.50 -14.01 24.57
N LEU A 310 31.63 -15.01 24.33
CA LEU A 310 31.99 -16.42 24.43
C LEU A 310 33.08 -16.80 23.43
N ALA A 311 33.00 -16.32 22.19
CA ALA A 311 34.01 -16.58 21.17
C ALA A 311 35.39 -16.05 21.60
N VAL A 312 35.45 -14.82 22.14
CA VAL A 312 36.70 -14.22 22.64
C VAL A 312 37.26 -15.01 23.82
N ILE A 313 36.42 -15.45 24.75
CA ILE A 313 36.84 -16.27 25.89
C ILE A 313 37.46 -17.59 25.41
N VAL A 314 36.80 -18.28 24.48
CA VAL A 314 37.29 -19.56 23.94
C VAL A 314 38.62 -19.38 23.21
N ILE A 315 38.76 -18.37 22.35
CA ILE A 315 40.01 -18.09 21.63
C ILE A 315 41.12 -17.74 22.63
N SER A 316 40.84 -16.89 23.61
CA SER A 316 41.80 -16.51 24.65
C SER A 316 42.27 -17.71 25.47
N TYR A 317 41.35 -18.59 25.87
CA TYR A 317 41.67 -19.81 26.61
C TYR A 317 42.55 -20.77 25.80
N ASN A 318 42.28 -20.93 24.51
CA ASN A 318 43.10 -21.76 23.64
C ASN A 318 44.50 -21.17 23.41
N LEU A 319 44.61 -19.84 23.25
CA LEU A 319 45.91 -19.17 23.16
C LEU A 319 46.70 -19.26 24.47
N TRP A 320 46.02 -19.15 25.61
CA TRP A 320 46.63 -19.29 26.94
C TRP A 320 47.20 -20.69 27.16
N ASN A 321 46.46 -21.73 26.75
CA ASN A 321 46.88 -23.13 26.87
C ASN A 321 47.51 -23.68 25.59
N MET A 322 48.04 -22.81 24.74
CA MET A 322 48.74 -23.25 23.55
C MET A 322 50.01 -23.97 23.99
N ASP A 323 50.06 -25.29 23.76
CA ASP A 323 51.24 -26.10 24.08
C ASP A 323 52.41 -25.62 23.21
N PRO A 324 53.49 -25.08 23.80
CA PRO A 324 54.64 -24.62 23.04
C PRO A 324 55.47 -25.77 22.44
N GLY A 325 55.13 -27.03 22.75
CA GLY A 325 55.93 -28.19 22.41
C GLY A 325 57.15 -28.29 23.31
N TYR A 326 57.30 -29.40 24.02
CA TYR A 326 58.43 -29.64 24.92
C TYR A 326 59.69 -30.08 24.16
N ASP A 327 60.14 -29.34 23.16
CA ASP A 327 61.31 -29.74 22.37
C ASP A 327 62.60 -28.97 22.68
N SER A 328 63.67 -29.76 22.87
CA SER A 328 65.10 -29.43 23.01
C SER A 328 65.59 -28.47 24.11
N ILE A 329 65.09 -27.23 24.23
CA ILE A 329 65.67 -26.22 25.15
C ILE A 329 65.03 -26.26 26.54
N ILE A 330 63.72 -26.50 26.62
CA ILE A 330 62.98 -26.52 27.90
C ILE A 330 63.41 -27.73 28.77
N TYR A 331 63.62 -28.91 28.17
CA TYR A 331 64.16 -30.09 28.88
C TYR A 331 65.62 -29.90 29.36
N ARG A 332 66.43 -29.10 28.65
CA ARG A 332 67.80 -28.78 29.07
C ARG A 332 67.83 -27.95 30.36
N MET A 333 66.81 -27.12 30.60
CA MET A 333 66.72 -26.31 31.82
C MET A 333 66.06 -27.03 32.99
N THR A 334 65.12 -27.95 32.76
CA THR A 334 64.35 -28.58 33.85
C THR A 334 64.95 -29.89 34.37
N ASN A 335 65.83 -30.55 33.62
CA ASN A 335 66.43 -31.83 34.03
C ASN A 335 67.94 -31.71 34.29
N GLN A 336 68.33 -30.90 35.29
CA GLN A 336 69.68 -30.98 35.87
C GLN A 336 69.74 -32.18 36.83
N LYS A 337 69.99 -33.37 36.29
CA LYS A 337 70.35 -34.54 37.10
C LYS A 337 71.73 -34.30 37.73
N ILE A 338 71.76 -33.86 38.99
CA ILE A 338 72.99 -33.78 39.80
C ILE A 338 73.58 -35.20 39.87
N ARG A 339 74.80 -35.38 39.32
CA ARG A 339 75.61 -36.57 39.63
C ARG A 339 76.16 -36.39 41.04
N MET A 340 75.78 -37.28 41.96
CA MET A 340 76.53 -37.49 43.20
C MET A 340 77.68 -38.44 42.87
N ASP A 341 78.90 -37.98 43.13
CA ASP A 341 80.14 -38.77 43.09
C ASP A 341 80.25 -39.70 44.30
#